data_AF-A0A1I9Q1U9-F1
#
_entry.id   AF-A0A1I9Q1U9-F1
#
_cell.length_a   1.000
_cell.length_b   1.000
_cell.length_c   1.000
_cell.angle_alpha   90.00
_cell.angle_beta   90.00
_cell.angle_gamma   90.00
#
_symmetry.space_group_name_H-M   'P 1'
#
loop_
_entity.id
_entity.type
_entity.pdbx_description
1 polymer ?
#
loop_
_entity_poly.entity_id
_entity_poly.type
_entity_poly.pdbx_seq_one_letter_code
_entity_poly.pdbx_strand_id
1 'polypeptide(L)'
;ELGSDATRVQKEEQRKIDDAEALTDEEQTEKERLLTTGFTNWSKRDFNQFIKANEKYGRDDIDNIAREVEGKTPEEVMEYSAVFWDRCSELQDIDRIMTQIERGETKIQRRASIKKALDAKMARYRAPFHQLRIAYGTNKGKNYTEEEDRFLVCMLHKLGFDKENVYEELRAAVRAAPQFRFDWFIKSRTAMELQRRCNTLITLIERENQELEEKERAEKKKRGPKPGNS
;
A
#
# COMPACT_ATOMS: atom_id res chain seq x y z
N GLU A 1 29.83 -30.47 3.76
CA GLU A 1 29.94 -31.71 2.98
C GLU A 1 30.36 -31.37 1.55
N LEU A 2 31.66 -31.37 1.27
CA LEU A 2 32.13 -31.51 -0.11
C LEU A 2 32.55 -32.98 -0.21
N GLY A 3 31.63 -33.84 -0.67
CA GLY A 3 31.86 -35.27 -0.86
C GLY A 3 32.83 -35.56 -2.01
N SER A 4 32.58 -36.62 -2.79
CA SER A 4 33.39 -37.05 -3.95
C SER A 4 33.66 -35.98 -5.02
N ASP A 5 32.92 -34.86 -5.04
CA ASP A 5 33.13 -33.72 -5.94
C ASP A 5 34.16 -32.69 -5.44
N ALA A 6 34.61 -32.76 -4.17
CA ALA A 6 35.52 -31.78 -3.59
C ALA A 6 36.82 -31.63 -4.39
N THR A 7 37.42 -32.76 -4.76
CA THR A 7 38.67 -32.80 -5.53
C THR A 7 38.49 -32.25 -6.94
N ARG A 8 37.30 -32.44 -7.55
CA ARG A 8 36.97 -31.90 -8.86
C ARG A 8 36.83 -30.38 -8.81
N VAL A 9 36.02 -29.87 -7.86
CA VAL A 9 35.85 -28.41 -7.65
C VAL A 9 37.18 -27.74 -7.31
N GLN A 10 37.98 -28.35 -6.44
CA GLN A 10 39.32 -27.84 -6.10
C GLN A 10 40.21 -27.73 -7.35
N LYS A 11 40.23 -28.76 -8.20
CA LYS A 11 41.03 -28.74 -9.43
C LYS A 11 40.51 -27.71 -10.44
N GLU A 12 39.19 -27.55 -10.55
CA GLU A 12 38.57 -26.53 -11.43
C GLU A 12 38.88 -25.10 -10.96
N GLU A 13 38.79 -24.81 -9.66
CA GLU A 13 39.17 -23.49 -9.12
C GLU A 13 40.67 -23.23 -9.24
N GLN A 14 41.52 -24.24 -8.99
CA GLN A 14 42.97 -24.11 -9.17
C GLN A 14 43.33 -23.81 -10.63
N ARG A 15 42.67 -24.48 -11.59
CA ARG A 15 42.89 -24.23 -13.01
C ARG A 15 42.59 -22.77 -13.40
N LYS A 16 41.58 -22.12 -12.81
CA LYS A 16 41.31 -20.69 -13.07
C LYS A 16 42.47 -19.78 -12.64
N ILE A 17 43.22 -20.18 -11.60
CA ILE A 17 44.40 -19.46 -11.13
C ILE A 17 45.57 -19.72 -12.08
N ASP A 18 45.78 -21.00 -12.44
CA ASP A 18 46.88 -21.42 -13.30
C ASP A 18 46.76 -20.83 -14.73
N ASP A 19 45.53 -20.71 -15.24
CA ASP A 19 45.20 -20.14 -16.57
C ASP A 19 45.02 -18.60 -16.53
N ALA A 20 45.25 -17.92 -15.39
CA ALA A 20 45.04 -16.48 -15.28
C ALA A 20 46.19 -15.67 -15.90
N GLU A 21 45.85 -14.73 -16.78
CA GLU A 21 46.78 -13.79 -17.40
C GLU A 21 46.56 -12.36 -16.89
N ALA A 22 47.59 -11.52 -16.96
CA ALA A 22 47.44 -10.10 -16.68
C ALA A 22 46.60 -9.43 -17.78
N LEU A 23 45.78 -8.44 -17.40
CA LEU A 23 44.98 -7.69 -18.37
C LEU A 23 45.90 -7.01 -19.39
N THR A 24 45.52 -7.13 -20.66
CA THR A 24 46.10 -6.37 -21.76
C THR A 24 45.77 -4.88 -21.63
N ASP A 25 46.50 -4.03 -22.36
CA ASP A 25 46.24 -2.58 -22.37
C ASP A 25 44.80 -2.25 -22.83
N GLU A 26 44.27 -3.03 -23.78
CA GLU A 26 42.88 -2.92 -24.24
C GLU A 26 41.87 -3.29 -23.15
N GLU A 27 42.10 -4.39 -22.43
CA GLU A 27 41.24 -4.82 -21.31
C GLU A 27 41.33 -3.88 -20.11
N GLN A 28 42.50 -3.31 -19.84
CA GLN A 28 42.67 -2.31 -18.78
C GLN A 28 41.88 -1.03 -19.11
N THR A 29 41.90 -0.59 -20.38
CA THR A 29 41.09 0.53 -20.85
C THR A 29 39.59 0.23 -20.76
N GLU A 30 39.16 -0.96 -21.18
CA GLU A 30 37.75 -1.38 -21.11
C GLU A 30 37.26 -1.49 -19.66
N LYS A 31 38.08 -2.03 -18.76
CA LYS A 31 37.81 -2.07 -17.32
C LYS A 31 37.59 -0.67 -16.76
N GLU A 32 38.45 0.28 -17.08
CA GLU A 32 38.30 1.68 -16.63
C GLU A 32 37.01 2.31 -17.14
N ARG A 33 36.65 2.05 -18.40
CA ARG A 33 35.37 2.49 -18.97
C ARG A 33 34.19 1.87 -18.22
N LEU A 34 34.17 0.55 -18.05
CA LEU A 34 33.07 -0.19 -17.41
C LEU A 34 32.85 0.24 -15.96
N LEU A 35 33.90 0.58 -15.21
CA LEU A 35 33.79 1.09 -13.83
C LEU A 35 32.96 2.39 -13.74
N THR A 36 32.83 3.14 -14.83
CA THR A 36 32.01 4.37 -14.88
C THR A 36 30.57 4.14 -15.33
N THR A 37 30.25 2.97 -15.91
CA THR A 37 28.92 2.68 -16.48
C THR A 37 27.86 2.28 -15.45
N GLY A 38 28.26 2.10 -14.19
CA GLY A 38 27.34 1.83 -13.09
C GLY A 38 26.89 3.10 -12.37
N PHE A 39 25.95 2.94 -11.45
CA PHE A 39 25.49 3.98 -10.53
C PHE A 39 26.53 4.25 -9.42
N THR A 40 27.70 4.78 -9.80
CA THR A 40 28.86 4.98 -8.90
C THR A 40 28.60 6.00 -7.79
N ASN A 41 27.67 6.93 -8.00
CA ASN A 41 27.24 7.91 -7.01
C ASN A 41 26.09 7.42 -6.12
N TRP A 42 25.61 6.18 -6.28
CA TRP A 42 24.56 5.57 -5.44
C TRP A 42 25.17 4.73 -4.33
N SER A 43 25.02 5.21 -3.10
CA SER A 43 25.44 4.47 -1.92
C SER A 43 24.41 3.41 -1.50
N LYS A 44 24.80 2.49 -0.62
CA LYS A 44 23.85 1.55 -0.01
C LYS A 44 22.77 2.27 0.81
N ARG A 45 23.07 3.45 1.36
CA ARG A 45 22.09 4.30 2.05
C ARG A 45 21.04 4.82 1.06
N ASP A 46 21.47 5.32 -0.09
CA ASP A 46 20.60 5.88 -1.13
C ASP A 46 19.66 4.80 -1.67
N PHE A 47 20.22 3.61 -1.94
CA PHE A 47 19.44 2.43 -2.30
C PHE A 47 18.35 2.12 -1.26
N ASN A 48 18.71 2.05 0.03
CA ASN A 48 17.74 1.75 1.07
C ASN A 48 16.69 2.86 1.24
N GLN A 49 17.05 4.13 1.01
CA GLN A 49 16.10 5.25 0.99
C GLN A 49 15.13 5.12 -0.20
N PHE A 50 15.64 4.80 -1.40
CA PHE A 50 14.83 4.54 -2.58
C PHE A 50 13.83 3.40 -2.36
N ILE A 51 14.24 2.27 -1.78
CA ILE A 51 13.32 1.17 -1.46
C ILE A 51 12.25 1.59 -0.44
N LYS A 52 12.62 2.32 0.61
CA LYS A 52 11.65 2.84 1.60
C LYS A 52 10.67 3.84 0.98
N ALA A 53 11.15 4.68 0.07
CA ALA A 53 10.31 5.63 -0.65
C ALA A 53 9.30 4.90 -1.56
N ASN A 54 9.73 3.86 -2.28
CA ASN A 54 8.84 2.99 -3.06
C ASN A 54 7.81 2.28 -2.17
N GLU A 55 8.19 1.79 -0.99
CA GLU A 55 7.22 1.23 -0.03
C GLU A 55 6.19 2.27 0.44
N LYS A 56 6.61 3.52 0.65
CA LYS A 56 5.77 4.58 1.22
C LYS A 56 4.80 5.21 0.21
N TYR A 57 5.25 5.41 -1.03
CA TYR A 57 4.51 6.14 -2.06
C TYR A 57 3.97 5.24 -3.18
N GLY A 58 4.49 4.01 -3.30
CA GLY A 58 4.21 3.11 -4.41
C GLY A 58 5.10 3.40 -5.61
N ARG A 59 5.35 2.38 -6.44
CA ARG A 59 6.33 2.46 -7.54
C ARG A 59 6.02 3.52 -8.61
N ASP A 60 4.76 3.93 -8.72
CA ASP A 60 4.29 4.85 -9.76
C ASP A 60 4.46 6.33 -9.38
N ASP A 61 4.66 6.63 -8.09
CA ASP A 61 4.76 8.02 -7.58
C ASP A 61 6.22 8.49 -7.54
N ILE A 62 6.84 8.54 -8.71
CA ILE A 62 8.26 8.88 -8.87
C ILE A 62 8.59 10.28 -8.34
N ASP A 63 7.63 11.21 -8.41
CA ASP A 63 7.79 12.59 -7.92
C ASP A 63 8.01 12.62 -6.40
N ASN A 64 7.23 11.85 -5.63
CA ASN A 64 7.42 11.77 -4.19
C ASN A 64 8.60 10.88 -3.80
N ILE A 65 8.89 9.84 -4.59
CA ILE A 65 10.10 9.03 -4.39
C ILE A 65 11.36 9.89 -4.53
N ALA A 66 11.47 10.67 -5.60
CA ALA A 66 12.60 11.55 -5.87
C ALA A 66 12.84 12.57 -4.76
N ARG A 67 11.77 13.11 -4.17
CA ARG A 67 11.88 14.06 -3.04
C ARG A 67 12.45 13.44 -1.75
N GLU A 68 12.36 12.13 -1.58
CA GLU A 68 12.83 11.45 -0.37
C GLU A 68 14.23 10.82 -0.48
N VAL A 69 14.76 10.68 -1.70
CA VAL A 69 16.14 10.21 -1.88
C VAL A 69 17.09 11.39 -1.73
N GLU A 70 17.59 11.59 -0.52
CA GLU A 70 18.45 12.72 -0.17
C GLU A 70 19.74 12.71 -0.99
N GLY A 71 20.11 13.85 -1.57
CA GLY A 71 21.36 14.00 -2.32
C GLY A 71 21.32 13.39 -3.73
N LYS A 72 20.13 13.09 -4.26
CA LYS A 72 19.89 12.76 -5.67
C LYS A 72 18.90 13.75 -6.27
N THR A 73 19.14 14.11 -7.52
CA THR A 73 18.21 14.90 -8.32
C THR A 73 17.04 14.03 -8.80
N PRO A 74 15.88 14.62 -9.12
CA PRO A 74 14.76 13.87 -9.69
C PRO A 74 15.14 13.08 -10.95
N GLU A 75 15.99 13.65 -11.81
CA GLU A 75 16.47 13.00 -13.03
C GLU A 75 17.32 11.76 -12.71
N GLU A 76 18.24 11.85 -11.75
CA GLU A 76 19.05 10.70 -11.31
C GLU A 76 18.18 9.59 -10.71
N VAL A 77 17.14 9.95 -9.95
CA VAL A 77 16.22 8.97 -9.35
C VAL A 77 15.36 8.31 -10.42
N MET A 78 14.90 9.06 -11.44
CA MET A 78 14.17 8.50 -12.57
C MET A 78 15.02 7.52 -13.38
N GLU A 79 16.26 7.88 -13.70
CA GLU A 79 17.21 7.03 -14.42
C GLU A 79 17.51 5.74 -13.63
N TYR A 80 17.81 5.89 -12.33
CA TYR A 80 18.02 4.75 -11.45
C TYR A 80 16.78 3.85 -11.36
N SER A 81 15.59 4.44 -11.22
CA SER A 81 14.33 3.72 -11.10
C SER A 81 14.04 2.90 -12.37
N ALA A 82 14.30 3.45 -13.55
CA ALA A 82 14.09 2.73 -14.81
C ALA A 82 14.96 1.46 -14.89
N VAL A 83 16.26 1.60 -14.58
CA VAL A 83 17.18 0.46 -14.59
C VAL A 83 16.91 -0.51 -13.43
N PHE A 84 16.53 0.01 -12.26
CA PHE A 84 16.12 -0.83 -11.13
C PHE A 84 14.98 -1.76 -11.54
N TRP A 85 13.89 -1.25 -12.10
CA TRP A 85 12.75 -2.11 -12.46
C TRP A 85 13.04 -3.08 -13.62
N ASP A 86 13.95 -2.72 -14.53
CA ASP A 86 14.39 -3.60 -15.61
C ASP A 86 15.29 -4.75 -15.10
N ARG A 87 16.15 -4.47 -14.12
CA ARG A 87 17.22 -5.40 -13.69
C ARG A 87 17.16 -5.83 -12.22
N CYS A 88 16.08 -5.53 -11.50
CA CYS A 88 15.99 -5.79 -10.06
C CYS A 88 16.14 -7.28 -9.71
N SER A 89 15.81 -8.19 -10.64
CA SER A 89 16.00 -9.64 -10.49
C SER A 89 17.45 -10.08 -10.31
N GLU A 90 18.42 -9.22 -10.66
CA GLU A 90 19.85 -9.48 -10.45
C GLU A 90 20.29 -9.26 -8.99
N LEU A 91 19.46 -8.61 -8.17
CA LEU A 91 19.79 -8.32 -6.78
C LEU A 91 19.63 -9.58 -5.91
N GLN A 92 20.65 -9.88 -5.10
CA GLN A 92 20.64 -11.03 -4.18
C GLN A 92 19.43 -11.07 -3.24
N ASP A 93 18.95 -9.91 -2.79
CA ASP A 93 17.86 -9.77 -1.82
C ASP A 93 16.50 -9.38 -2.48
N ILE A 94 16.33 -9.61 -3.79
CA ILE A 94 15.19 -9.07 -4.54
C ILE A 94 13.84 -9.52 -3.96
N ASP A 95 13.67 -10.79 -3.61
CA ASP A 95 12.39 -11.32 -3.09
C ASP A 95 11.94 -10.56 -1.83
N ARG A 96 12.88 -10.24 -0.94
CA ARG A 96 12.62 -9.48 0.27
C ARG A 96 12.22 -8.04 -0.07
N ILE A 97 12.92 -7.42 -1.01
CA ILE A 97 12.68 -6.04 -1.44
C ILE A 97 11.31 -5.91 -2.11
N MET A 98 10.98 -6.80 -3.03
CA MET A 98 9.67 -6.82 -3.70
C MET A 98 8.55 -7.02 -2.70
N THR A 99 8.69 -7.98 -1.78
CA THR A 99 7.72 -8.21 -0.71
C THR A 99 7.51 -6.96 0.15
N GLN A 100 8.57 -6.20 0.43
CA GLN A 100 8.47 -4.94 1.19
C GLN A 100 7.68 -3.89 0.42
N ILE A 101 8.01 -3.66 -0.85
CA ILE A 101 7.33 -2.66 -1.71
C ILE A 101 5.86 -3.02 -1.91
N GLU A 102 5.56 -4.28 -2.26
CA GLU A 102 4.19 -4.75 -2.50
C GLU A 102 3.30 -4.67 -1.25
N ARG A 103 3.89 -4.88 -0.05
CA ARG A 103 3.18 -4.66 1.22
C ARG A 103 2.85 -3.18 1.43
N GLY A 104 3.76 -2.28 1.06
CA GLY A 104 3.52 -0.83 1.04
C GLY A 104 2.38 -0.45 0.11
N GLU A 105 2.44 -0.91 -1.14
CA GLU A 105 1.43 -0.67 -2.17
C GLU A 105 0.05 -1.23 -1.77
N THR A 106 0.01 -2.43 -1.17
CA THR A 106 -1.23 -3.00 -0.64
C THR A 106 -1.86 -2.09 0.41
N LYS A 107 -1.07 -1.46 1.29
CA LYS A 107 -1.58 -0.51 2.29
C LYS A 107 -2.08 0.77 1.64
N ILE A 108 -1.37 1.30 0.64
CA ILE A 108 -1.78 2.48 -0.14
C ILE A 108 -3.12 2.21 -0.83
N GLN A 109 -3.23 1.08 -1.53
CA GLN A 109 -4.45 0.66 -2.21
C GLN A 109 -5.61 0.44 -1.22
N ARG A 110 -5.33 -0.15 -0.05
CA ARG A 110 -6.33 -0.31 1.01
C ARG A 110 -6.84 1.04 1.52
N ARG A 111 -5.96 2.01 1.78
CA ARG A 111 -6.34 3.37 2.19
C ARG A 111 -7.24 4.03 1.12
N ALA A 112 -6.84 3.98 -0.14
CA ALA A 112 -7.63 4.53 -1.24
C ALA A 112 -9.02 3.85 -1.36
N SER A 113 -9.09 2.53 -1.25
CA SER A 113 -10.34 1.75 -1.25
C SER A 113 -11.29 2.19 -0.13
N ILE A 114 -10.78 2.27 1.11
CA ILE A 114 -11.59 2.67 2.27
C ILE A 114 -12.12 4.09 2.09
N LYS A 115 -11.25 5.02 1.66
CA LYS A 115 -11.65 6.41 1.40
C LYS A 115 -12.82 6.46 0.41
N LYS A 116 -12.65 5.81 -0.75
CA LYS A 116 -13.68 5.76 -1.80
C LYS A 116 -14.97 5.14 -1.27
N ALA A 117 -14.88 4.07 -0.49
CA ALA A 117 -16.03 3.37 0.03
C ALA A 117 -16.84 4.21 1.04
N LEU A 118 -16.15 4.92 1.94
CA LEU A 118 -16.77 5.84 2.89
C LEU A 118 -17.37 7.06 2.18
N ASP A 119 -16.64 7.68 1.24
CA ASP A 119 -17.14 8.82 0.46
C ASP A 119 -18.44 8.44 -0.30
N ALA A 120 -18.44 7.30 -1.00
CA ALA A 120 -19.61 6.79 -1.70
C ALA A 120 -20.78 6.42 -0.76
N LYS A 121 -20.47 5.98 0.47
CA LYS A 121 -21.50 5.73 1.49
C LYS A 121 -22.13 7.02 1.99
N MET A 122 -21.34 8.05 2.29
CA MET A 122 -21.83 9.34 2.77
C MET A 122 -22.66 10.07 1.73
N ALA A 123 -22.22 10.05 0.46
CA ALA A 123 -22.89 10.73 -0.65
C ALA A 123 -24.34 10.25 -0.90
N ARG A 124 -24.72 9.07 -0.41
CA ARG A 124 -26.08 8.52 -0.54
C ARG A 124 -27.09 9.13 0.43
N TYR A 125 -26.64 9.93 1.40
CA TYR A 125 -27.50 10.50 2.43
C TYR A 125 -27.33 12.01 2.52
N ARG A 126 -28.45 12.74 2.59
CA ARG A 126 -28.43 14.20 2.79
C ARG A 126 -27.96 14.57 4.20
N ALA A 127 -28.33 13.76 5.20
CA ALA A 127 -27.93 13.94 6.59
C ALA A 127 -27.39 12.61 7.16
N PRO A 128 -26.14 12.21 6.86
CA PRO A 128 -25.60 10.89 7.19
C PRO A 128 -25.72 10.52 8.68
N PHE A 129 -25.41 11.45 9.59
CA PHE A 129 -25.50 11.25 11.04
C PHE A 129 -26.91 10.86 11.54
N HIS A 130 -27.96 11.12 10.76
CA HIS A 130 -29.33 10.76 11.11
C HIS A 130 -29.87 9.64 10.22
N GLN A 131 -29.43 9.56 8.96
CA GLN A 131 -30.07 8.75 7.92
C GLN A 131 -29.27 7.50 7.52
N LEU A 132 -27.93 7.50 7.68
CA LEU A 132 -27.07 6.42 7.18
C LEU A 132 -27.42 5.06 7.78
N ARG A 133 -27.84 4.11 6.94
CA ARG A 133 -28.14 2.72 7.34
C ARG A 133 -26.98 1.80 6.99
N ILE A 134 -26.74 0.77 7.80
CA ILE A 134 -25.68 -0.22 7.57
C ILE A 134 -26.31 -1.56 7.23
N ALA A 135 -25.90 -2.15 6.10
CA ALA A 135 -26.31 -3.49 5.70
C ALA A 135 -25.49 -4.54 6.47
N TYR A 136 -25.97 -4.98 7.64
CA TYR A 136 -25.21 -5.87 8.51
C TYR A 136 -25.11 -7.32 8.04
N GLY A 137 -26.11 -7.82 7.28
CA GLY A 137 -26.27 -9.25 7.05
C GLY A 137 -26.28 -10.03 8.37
N THR A 138 -25.45 -11.06 8.47
CA THR A 138 -25.27 -11.87 9.68
C THR A 138 -24.28 -11.28 10.70
N ASN A 139 -23.63 -10.16 10.39
CA ASN A 139 -22.47 -9.63 11.11
C ASN A 139 -22.77 -8.42 12.02
N LYS A 140 -24.02 -8.18 12.42
CA LYS A 140 -24.36 -7.06 13.31
C LYS A 140 -23.66 -7.15 14.67
N GLY A 141 -23.59 -8.36 15.22
CA GLY A 141 -23.22 -8.59 16.62
C GLY A 141 -24.34 -8.16 17.59
N LYS A 142 -24.12 -8.38 18.89
CA LYS A 142 -25.10 -8.05 19.96
C LYS A 142 -24.78 -6.78 20.74
N ASN A 143 -23.58 -6.22 20.55
CA ASN A 143 -23.04 -5.23 21.49
C ASN A 143 -23.30 -3.78 21.05
N TYR A 144 -23.10 -3.48 19.76
CA TYR A 144 -23.27 -2.12 19.24
C TYR A 144 -24.66 -1.92 18.65
N THR A 145 -25.27 -0.78 18.93
CA THR A 145 -26.52 -0.38 18.27
C THR A 145 -26.27 0.24 16.90
N GLU A 146 -27.32 0.35 16.10
CA GLU A 146 -27.21 0.98 14.78
C GLU A 146 -26.97 2.50 14.87
N GLU A 147 -27.41 3.13 15.97
CA GLU A 147 -27.13 4.55 16.23
C GLU A 147 -25.65 4.77 16.54
N GLU A 148 -25.06 3.93 17.39
CA GLU A 148 -23.62 3.95 17.69
C GLU A 148 -22.80 3.75 16.43
N ASP A 149 -23.07 2.68 15.66
CA ASP A 149 -22.31 2.37 14.44
C ASP A 149 -22.40 3.50 13.41
N ARG A 150 -23.60 4.09 13.23
CA ARG A 150 -23.80 5.24 12.35
C ARG A 150 -22.91 6.41 12.76
N PHE A 151 -22.86 6.72 14.05
CA PHE A 151 -22.00 7.78 14.55
C PHE A 151 -20.52 7.44 14.32
N LEU A 152 -20.09 6.20 14.59
CA LEU A 152 -18.70 5.79 14.38
C LEU A 152 -18.27 5.98 12.92
N VAL A 153 -19.07 5.52 11.96
CA VAL A 153 -18.76 5.66 10.53
C VAL A 153 -18.77 7.13 10.10
N CYS A 154 -19.78 7.90 10.50
CA CYS A 154 -19.89 9.31 10.13
C CYS A 154 -18.77 10.17 10.75
N MET A 155 -18.44 9.92 12.01
CA MET A 155 -17.40 10.66 12.71
C MET A 155 -16.01 10.27 12.22
N LEU A 156 -15.76 8.98 11.96
CA LEU A 156 -14.49 8.52 11.37
C LEU A 156 -14.25 9.15 9.99
N HIS A 157 -15.29 9.23 9.15
CA HIS A 157 -15.21 9.93 7.87
C HIS A 157 -14.92 11.41 8.04
N LYS A 158 -15.63 12.09 8.95
CA LYS A 158 -15.46 13.53 9.24
C LYS A 158 -14.06 13.88 9.76
N LEU A 159 -13.49 13.04 10.63
CA LEU A 159 -12.15 13.25 11.19
C LEU A 159 -11.04 12.91 10.18
N GLY A 160 -11.35 12.10 9.18
CA GLY A 160 -10.39 11.51 8.25
C GLY A 160 -9.84 10.19 8.80
N PHE A 161 -10.31 9.06 8.25
CA PHE A 161 -10.01 7.70 8.75
C PHE A 161 -8.52 7.34 8.82
N ASP A 162 -7.70 8.10 8.11
CA ASP A 162 -6.28 7.85 7.88
C ASP A 162 -5.38 8.84 8.64
N LYS A 163 -6.00 9.74 9.42
CA LYS A 163 -5.29 10.65 10.29
C LYS A 163 -4.62 9.88 11.43
N GLU A 164 -3.42 10.30 11.81
CA GLU A 164 -2.74 9.77 12.98
C GLU A 164 -3.62 9.94 14.24
N ASN A 165 -3.68 8.91 15.10
CA ASN A 165 -4.49 8.91 16.33
C ASN A 165 -5.99 9.15 16.15
N VAL A 166 -6.54 8.95 14.94
CA VAL A 166 -7.97 9.17 14.63
C VAL A 166 -8.92 8.46 15.60
N TYR A 167 -8.55 7.27 16.11
CA TYR A 167 -9.42 6.51 17.01
C TYR A 167 -9.44 7.05 18.44
N GLU A 168 -8.41 7.79 18.88
CA GLU A 168 -8.46 8.53 20.13
C GLU A 168 -9.31 9.80 19.98
N GLU A 169 -9.22 10.49 18.84
CA GLU A 169 -10.11 11.62 18.54
C GLU A 169 -11.57 11.18 18.41
N LEU A 170 -11.81 10.03 17.77
CA LEU A 170 -13.14 9.42 17.69
C LEU A 170 -13.68 9.09 19.07
N ARG A 171 -12.83 8.55 19.97
CA ARG A 171 -13.19 8.28 21.35
C ARG A 171 -13.57 9.55 22.10
N ALA A 172 -12.81 10.63 21.94
CA ALA A 172 -13.14 11.93 22.51
C ALA A 172 -14.48 12.46 21.97
N ALA A 173 -14.71 12.34 20.66
CA ALA A 173 -15.95 12.74 20.01
C ALA A 173 -17.17 11.95 20.54
N VAL A 174 -17.04 10.64 20.73
CA VAL A 174 -18.07 9.79 21.36
C VAL A 174 -18.42 10.30 22.77
N ARG A 175 -17.41 10.62 23.58
CA ARG A 175 -17.63 11.08 24.97
C ARG A 175 -18.30 12.44 25.04
N ALA A 176 -18.01 13.32 24.08
CA ALA A 176 -18.56 14.67 23.98
C ALA A 176 -19.97 14.70 23.37
N ALA A 177 -20.36 13.68 22.62
CA ALA A 177 -21.64 13.61 21.93
C ALA A 177 -22.83 13.51 22.92
N PRO A 178 -23.78 14.48 22.92
CA PRO A 178 -24.90 14.48 23.86
C PRO A 178 -25.83 13.27 23.74
N GLN A 179 -26.01 12.69 22.55
CA GLN A 179 -26.86 11.51 22.36
C GLN A 179 -26.34 10.29 23.13
N PHE A 180 -25.04 10.22 23.41
CA PHE A 180 -24.44 9.16 24.20
C PHE A 180 -24.30 9.53 25.68
N ARG A 181 -25.01 10.56 26.18
CA ARG A 181 -24.90 11.01 27.58
C ARG A 181 -25.07 9.87 28.58
N PHE A 182 -26.02 8.97 28.34
CA PHE A 182 -26.34 7.83 29.19
C PHE A 182 -25.87 6.48 28.63
N ASP A 183 -25.26 6.47 27.45
CA ASP A 183 -24.71 5.25 26.85
C ASP A 183 -23.32 4.98 27.42
N TRP A 184 -23.29 4.23 28.51
CA TRP A 184 -22.04 3.87 29.18
C TRP A 184 -21.21 2.88 28.36
N PHE A 185 -21.86 2.04 27.55
CA PHE A 185 -21.19 1.02 26.75
C PHE A 185 -20.26 1.69 25.74
N ILE A 186 -20.79 2.57 24.88
CA ILE A 186 -20.00 3.22 23.82
C ILE A 186 -18.92 4.14 24.40
N LYS A 187 -19.22 4.85 25.51
CA LYS A 187 -18.27 5.73 26.21
C LYS A 187 -17.11 5.00 26.88
N SER A 188 -17.34 3.74 27.29
CA SER A 188 -16.33 2.91 27.94
C SER A 188 -15.32 2.31 26.95
N ARG A 189 -15.66 2.23 25.66
CA ARG A 189 -14.80 1.61 24.64
C ARG A 189 -13.44 2.30 24.55
N THR A 190 -12.40 1.50 24.40
CA THR A 190 -11.04 1.94 24.10
C THR A 190 -10.89 2.29 22.61
N ALA A 191 -9.88 3.11 22.26
CA ALA A 191 -9.59 3.42 20.86
C ALA A 191 -9.37 2.15 20.02
N MET A 192 -8.70 1.13 20.57
CA MET A 192 -8.48 -0.15 19.90
C MET A 192 -9.78 -0.95 19.68
N GLU A 193 -10.74 -0.89 20.61
CA GLU A 193 -12.06 -1.50 20.42
C GLU A 193 -12.90 -0.76 19.38
N LEU A 194 -12.86 0.58 19.39
CA LEU A 194 -13.52 1.41 18.38
C LEU A 194 -12.91 1.18 16.99
N GLN A 195 -11.58 1.06 16.90
CA GLN A 195 -10.87 0.72 15.66
C GLN A 195 -11.32 -0.64 15.12
N ARG A 196 -11.35 -1.68 15.97
CA ARG A 196 -11.85 -3.00 15.56
C ARG A 196 -13.29 -2.93 15.05
N ARG A 197 -14.17 -2.19 15.74
CA ARG A 197 -15.55 -2.02 15.27
C ARG A 197 -15.62 -1.29 13.94
N CYS A 198 -14.90 -0.17 13.79
CA CYS A 198 -14.85 0.58 12.54
C CYS A 198 -14.34 -0.26 11.38
N ASN A 199 -13.31 -1.08 11.57
CA ASN A 199 -12.82 -2.01 10.55
C ASN A 199 -13.91 -2.99 10.08
N THR A 200 -14.70 -3.54 11.01
CA THR A 200 -15.86 -4.37 10.65
C THR A 200 -16.89 -3.59 9.84
N LEU A 201 -17.23 -2.36 10.25
CA LEU A 201 -18.22 -1.52 9.56
C LEU A 201 -17.75 -1.13 8.16
N ILE A 202 -16.45 -0.83 7.99
CA ILE A 202 -15.84 -0.56 6.70
C ILE A 202 -15.98 -1.77 5.77
N THR A 203 -15.67 -2.98 6.24
CA THR A 203 -15.85 -4.20 5.43
C THR A 203 -17.29 -4.41 4.99
N LEU A 204 -18.27 -4.10 5.86
CA LEU A 204 -19.69 -4.16 5.49
C LEU A 204 -20.05 -3.14 4.41
N ILE A 205 -19.53 -1.91 4.52
CA ILE A 205 -19.76 -0.85 3.53
C ILE A 205 -19.10 -1.21 2.18
N GLU A 206 -17.88 -1.74 2.19
CA GLU A 206 -17.20 -2.17 0.97
C GLU A 206 -17.97 -3.28 0.26
N ARG A 207 -18.47 -4.27 1.00
CA ARG A 207 -19.33 -5.33 0.45
C ARG A 207 -20.63 -4.77 -0.12
N GLU A 208 -21.30 -3.89 0.62
CA GLU A 208 -22.52 -3.23 0.15
C GLU A 208 -22.28 -2.45 -1.15
N ASN A 209 -21.15 -1.75 -1.26
CA ASN A 209 -20.78 -1.02 -2.48
C ASN A 209 -20.58 -1.96 -3.67
N GLN A 210 -19.86 -3.08 -3.47
CA GLN A 210 -19.65 -4.08 -4.52
C GLN A 210 -20.99 -4.65 -5.02
N GLU A 211 -21.89 -5.02 -4.11
CA GLU A 211 -23.22 -5.54 -4.46
C GLU A 211 -24.07 -4.52 -5.24
N LEU A 212 -23.93 -3.22 -4.93
CA LEU A 212 -24.61 -2.15 -5.67
C LEU A 212 -23.99 -1.92 -7.06
N GLU A 213 -22.66 -1.89 -7.15
CA GLU A 213 -21.96 -1.75 -8.44
C GLU A 213 -22.30 -2.91 -9.40
N GLU A 214 -22.39 -4.14 -8.90
CA GLU A 214 -22.79 -5.31 -9.68
C GLU A 214 -24.24 -5.21 -10.18
N LYS A 215 -25.16 -4.76 -9.32
CA LYS A 215 -26.57 -4.53 -9.71
C LYS A 215 -26.69 -3.47 -10.80
N GLU A 216 -25.99 -2.34 -10.65
CA GLU A 216 -25.98 -1.28 -11.67
C GLU A 216 -25.40 -1.78 -13.01
N ARG A 217 -24.32 -2.58 -12.98
CA ARG A 217 -23.75 -3.18 -14.19
C ARG A 217 -24.73 -4.14 -14.87
N ALA A 218 -25.44 -4.96 -14.09
CA ALA A 218 -26.45 -5.88 -14.61
C ALA A 218 -27.65 -5.14 -15.23
N GLU A 219 -28.12 -4.07 -14.59
CA GLU A 219 -29.20 -3.23 -15.12
C GLU A 219 -28.80 -2.50 -16.42
N LYS A 220 -27.56 -1.99 -16.50
CA LYS A 220 -27.03 -1.38 -17.73
C LYS A 220 -26.97 -2.38 -18.88
N LYS A 221 -26.56 -3.64 -18.62
CA LYS A 221 -26.56 -4.70 -19.64
C LYS A 221 -27.97 -5.07 -20.11
N LYS A 222 -28.98 -5.02 -19.22
CA LYS A 222 -30.38 -5.30 -19.57
C LYS A 222 -31.04 -4.20 -20.40
N ARG A 223 -30.58 -2.94 -20.31
CA ARG A 223 -31.21 -1.80 -21.00
C ARG A 223 -30.92 -1.69 -22.50
N GLY A 224 -29.98 -2.47 -23.07
CA GLY A 224 -29.69 -2.52 -24.52
C GLY A 224 -29.24 -1.17 -25.13
N PRO A 225 -28.71 -1.14 -26.36
CA PRO A 225 -28.46 0.12 -27.07
C PRO A 225 -29.81 0.79 -27.38
N LYS A 226 -29.96 2.08 -27.05
CA LYS A 226 -31.14 2.87 -27.46
C LYS A 226 -31.31 2.75 -28.98
N PRO A 227 -32.50 2.42 -29.51
CA PRO A 227 -32.73 2.52 -30.94
C PRO A 227 -32.54 3.99 -31.33
N GLY A 228 -31.57 4.25 -32.21
CA GLY A 228 -31.38 5.56 -32.79
C GLY A 228 -32.62 5.92 -33.60
N ASN A 229 -33.22 7.07 -33.31
CA ASN A 229 -34.26 7.65 -34.16
C ASN A 229 -33.68 7.85 -35.56
N SER A 230 -34.19 7.10 -36.53
CA SER A 230 -34.16 7.46 -37.95
C SER A 230 -35.32 8.41 -38.25
#